data_AF-A0A7K7F411-F1
#
_entry.id   AF-A0A7K7F411-F1
#
_cell.length_a   1.000
_cell.length_b   1.000
_cell.length_c   1.000
_cell.angle_alpha   90.00
_cell.angle_beta   90.00
_cell.angle_gamma   90.00
#
_symmetry.space_group_name_H-M   'P 1'
#
loop_
_entity.id
_entity.type
_entity.pdbx_description
1 polymer ?
#
loop_
_entity_poly.entity_id
_entity_poly.type
_entity_poly.pdbx_seq_one_letter_code
_entity_poly.pdbx_strand_id
1 'polypeptide(L)'
;VLQSWSIQQDGPISKVLLFPLPCQPGAGAAPDADPVASQGYSLLVTSTIELSVVYRDVLTEGLGSQLILPASDQYDSVLCALVSDIDFDGAAEILLGTYGQELLCYKYSGGAGSIPGEFRLLWTRRFPS
;
A
#
# COMPACT_ATOMS: atom_id res chain seq x y z
N VAL A 1 15.16 12.44 -17.05
CA VAL A 1 14.37 12.12 -15.83
C VAL A 1 13.31 13.19 -15.71
N LEU A 2 12.02 12.82 -15.74
CA LEU A 2 10.92 13.80 -15.66
C LEU A 2 10.73 14.33 -14.24
N GLN A 3 10.74 13.44 -13.24
CA GLN A 3 10.70 13.75 -11.81
C GLN A 3 11.49 12.67 -11.06
N SER A 4 12.04 13.02 -9.89
CA SER A 4 12.78 12.11 -9.02
C SER A 4 12.53 12.52 -7.58
N TRP A 5 12.24 11.54 -6.73
CA TRP A 5 12.08 11.71 -5.30
C TRP A 5 13.05 10.82 -4.55
N SER A 6 13.49 11.26 -3.39
CA SER A 6 14.40 10.52 -2.52
C SER A 6 13.92 10.63 -1.08
N ILE A 7 13.88 9.50 -0.38
CA ILE A 7 13.60 9.43 1.05
C ILE A 7 14.61 8.50 1.69
N GLN A 8 15.02 8.83 2.92
CA GLN A 8 15.84 7.95 3.74
C GLN A 8 14.91 7.19 4.70
N GLN A 9 15.08 5.87 4.75
CA GLN A 9 14.48 4.99 5.75
C GLN A 9 15.59 4.58 6.71
N ASP A 10 15.31 4.46 8.01
CA ASP A 10 16.34 4.10 8.98
C ASP A 10 16.54 2.57 9.06
N GLY A 11 15.53 1.79 8.65
CA GLY A 11 15.55 0.34 8.63
C GLY A 11 15.91 -0.29 7.26
N PRO A 12 16.29 -1.58 7.24
CA PRO A 12 16.53 -2.32 6.01
C PRO A 12 15.21 -2.51 5.24
N ILE A 13 15.19 -2.07 3.98
CA ILE A 13 14.05 -2.29 3.08
C ILE A 13 14.05 -3.75 2.63
N SER A 14 12.98 -4.48 2.91
CA SER A 14 12.82 -5.86 2.44
C SER A 14 12.26 -5.95 1.03
N LYS A 15 11.31 -5.05 0.69
CA LYS A 15 10.66 -5.06 -0.62
C LYS A 15 10.07 -3.71 -0.98
N VAL A 16 10.06 -3.42 -2.28
CA VAL A 16 9.38 -2.27 -2.87
C VAL A 16 8.52 -2.75 -4.03
N LEU A 17 7.25 -2.34 -4.06
CA LEU A 17 6.29 -2.71 -5.10
C LEU A 17 5.50 -1.49 -5.58
N LEU A 18 5.45 -1.29 -6.88
CA LEU A 18 4.58 -0.31 -7.52
C LEU A 18 3.29 -1.00 -7.96
N PHE A 19 2.14 -0.42 -7.64
CA PHE A 19 0.84 -0.98 -8.00
C PHE A 19 -0.21 0.12 -8.23
N PRO A 20 -1.21 -0.13 -9.08
CA PRO A 20 -2.30 0.81 -9.30
C PRO A 20 -3.28 0.81 -8.12
N LEU A 21 -3.74 2.00 -7.73
CA LEU A 21 -4.83 2.21 -6.78
C LEU A 21 -5.76 3.30 -7.35
N PRO A 22 -7.08 3.23 -7.07
CA PRO A 22 -7.97 4.32 -7.46
C PRO A 22 -7.56 5.61 -6.75
N CYS A 23 -7.33 6.67 -7.54
CA CYS A 23 -7.05 8.01 -7.03
C CYS A 23 -8.27 8.51 -6.25
N GLN A 24 -8.06 9.22 -5.15
CA GLN A 24 -9.21 9.72 -4.37
C GLN A 24 -10.02 10.74 -5.20
N PRO A 25 -11.36 10.70 -5.14
CA PRO A 25 -12.23 11.61 -5.91
C PRO A 25 -12.18 13.09 -5.48
N GLY A 26 -11.22 13.51 -4.65
CA GLY A 26 -11.00 14.90 -4.26
C GLY A 26 -10.10 15.69 -5.22
N ALA A 27 -9.34 15.02 -6.09
CA ALA A 27 -8.44 15.67 -7.03
C ALA A 27 -9.14 16.02 -8.35
N GLY A 28 -10.11 16.96 -8.29
CA GLY A 28 -10.60 17.69 -9.47
C GLY A 28 -11.11 16.85 -10.66
N ALA A 29 -11.59 15.63 -10.43
CA ALA A 29 -12.08 14.78 -11.50
C ALA A 29 -13.38 15.35 -12.07
N ALA A 30 -13.28 16.01 -13.22
CA ALA A 30 -14.42 16.32 -14.06
C ALA A 30 -15.16 15.02 -14.41
N PRO A 31 -16.50 15.01 -14.45
CA PRO A 31 -17.30 13.78 -14.61
C PRO A 31 -17.15 13.07 -15.97
N ASP A 32 -16.33 13.59 -16.89
CA ASP A 32 -16.12 13.08 -18.25
C ASP A 32 -14.71 12.51 -18.51
N ALA A 33 -13.90 12.28 -17.47
CA ALA A 33 -12.54 11.74 -17.65
C ALA A 33 -12.55 10.20 -17.78
N ASP A 34 -11.79 9.68 -18.75
CA ASP A 34 -11.59 8.24 -18.99
C ASP A 34 -11.32 7.47 -17.68
N PRO A 35 -11.92 6.28 -17.45
CA PRO A 35 -11.75 5.51 -16.21
C PRO A 35 -10.30 5.09 -15.94
N VAL A 36 -9.44 5.11 -16.96
CA VAL A 36 -8.00 4.84 -16.86
C VAL A 36 -7.23 6.06 -16.33
N ALA A 37 -7.74 7.28 -16.52
CA ALA A 37 -7.09 8.50 -16.08
C ALA A 37 -7.23 8.76 -14.56
N SER A 38 -8.12 8.03 -13.87
CA SER A 38 -8.33 8.14 -12.42
C SER A 38 -7.57 7.06 -11.63
N GLN A 39 -6.64 6.32 -12.26
CA GLN A 39 -5.75 5.39 -11.56
C GLN A 39 -4.46 6.09 -11.13
N GLY A 40 -4.30 6.25 -9.82
CA GLY A 40 -3.06 6.66 -9.20
C GLY A 40 -2.10 5.48 -9.06
N TYR A 41 -0.80 5.75 -9.18
CA TYR A 41 0.21 4.74 -8.86
C TYR A 41 0.66 4.93 -7.43
N SER A 42 0.66 3.85 -6.66
CA SER A 42 1.15 3.84 -5.29
C SER A 42 2.33 2.90 -5.14
N LEU A 43 3.21 3.23 -4.20
CA LEU A 43 4.44 2.51 -3.92
C LEU A 43 4.37 1.92 -2.51
N LEU A 44 4.30 0.61 -2.41
CA LEU A 44 4.49 -0.11 -1.16
C LEU A 44 5.98 -0.25 -0.89
N VAL A 45 6.41 0.16 0.30
CA VAL A 45 7.77 -0.01 0.82
C VAL A 45 7.65 -0.75 2.14
N THR A 46 8.25 -1.93 2.22
CA THR A 46 8.28 -2.76 3.43
C THR A 46 9.67 -2.76 4.04
N SER A 47 9.73 -2.73 5.37
CA SER A 47 10.96 -2.78 6.14
C SER A 47 11.01 -4.05 6.97
N THR A 48 12.21 -4.54 7.27
CA THR A 48 12.39 -5.70 8.17
C THR A 48 12.29 -5.34 9.64
N ILE A 49 12.48 -4.06 10.00
CA ILE A 49 12.51 -3.59 11.40
C ILE A 49 11.45 -2.52 11.63
N GLU A 50 11.16 -1.70 10.62
CA GLU A 50 10.21 -0.60 10.74
C GLU A 50 8.84 -0.98 10.18
N LEU A 51 7.90 -0.05 10.37
CA LEU A 51 6.57 -0.11 9.79
C LEU A 51 6.63 -0.20 8.26
N SER A 52 5.71 -0.97 7.69
CA SER A 52 5.50 -0.97 6.24
C SER A 52 4.60 0.19 5.83
N VAL A 53 4.98 0.87 4.74
CA VAL A 53 4.35 2.12 4.33
C VAL A 53 3.98 2.09 2.86
N VAL A 54 2.85 2.72 2.53
CA VAL A 54 2.38 2.91 1.16
C VAL A 54 2.40 4.39 0.85
N TYR A 55 3.18 4.78 -0.16
CA TYR A 55 3.15 6.12 -0.72
C TYR A 55 2.09 6.16 -1.80
N ARG A 56 1.07 6.99 -1.62
CA ARG A 56 -0.01 7.14 -2.59
C ARG A 56 0.30 8.18 -3.65
N ASP A 57 -0.33 8.03 -4.80
CA ASP A 57 -0.33 9.01 -5.89
C ASP A 57 1.07 9.55 -6.20
N VAL A 58 2.03 8.64 -6.37
CA VAL A 58 3.46 8.99 -6.49
C VAL A 58 3.74 9.89 -7.69
N LEU A 59 2.90 9.85 -8.72
CA LEU A 59 3.02 10.74 -9.88
C LEU A 59 2.65 12.20 -9.58
N THR A 60 1.75 12.46 -8.63
CA THR A 60 1.25 13.81 -8.32
C THR A 60 1.78 14.33 -7.00
N GLU A 61 1.82 13.48 -5.96
CA GLU A 61 2.23 13.82 -4.60
C GLU A 61 3.65 13.31 -4.26
N GLY A 62 4.28 12.54 -5.14
CA GLY A 62 5.61 11.99 -4.92
C GLY A 62 5.65 11.02 -3.73
N LEU A 63 6.50 11.31 -2.75
CA LEU A 63 6.59 10.52 -1.51
C LEU A 63 5.98 11.25 -0.30
N GLY A 64 5.18 12.30 -0.53
CA GLY A 64 4.53 13.07 0.55
C GLY A 64 3.30 12.39 1.16
N SER A 65 2.60 11.56 0.38
CA SER A 65 1.34 10.91 0.78
C SER A 65 1.61 9.54 1.42
N GLN A 66 2.20 9.54 2.61
CA GLN A 66 2.54 8.30 3.30
C GLN A 66 1.36 7.73 4.09
N LEU A 67 1.08 6.45 3.91
CA LEU A 67 0.08 5.70 4.66
C LEU A 67 0.71 4.47 5.31
N ILE A 68 0.58 4.36 6.63
CA ILE A 68 1.19 3.27 7.39
C ILE A 68 0.25 2.06 7.37
N LEU A 69 0.79 0.88 7.08
CA LEU A 69 0.03 -0.37 7.20
C LEU A 69 -0.14 -0.71 8.68
N PRO A 70 -1.39 -0.76 9.20
CA PRO A 70 -1.62 -0.91 10.62
C PRO A 70 -1.11 -2.26 11.11
N ALA A 71 -0.62 -2.28 12.35
CA ALA A 71 -0.07 -3.45 13.01
C ALA A 71 1.13 -4.11 12.30
N SER A 72 1.70 -3.51 11.24
CA SER A 72 2.88 -4.09 10.56
C SER A 72 4.13 -4.15 11.46
N ASP A 73 4.19 -3.33 12.52
CA ASP A 73 5.20 -3.32 13.59
C ASP A 73 4.89 -4.24 14.76
N GLN A 74 3.65 -4.72 14.88
CA GLN A 74 3.24 -5.62 15.97
C GLN A 74 3.64 -7.07 15.69
N TYR A 75 4.06 -7.37 14.46
CA TYR A 75 4.57 -8.66 14.04
C TYR A 75 6.10 -8.63 13.89
N ASP A 76 6.66 -9.79 13.57
CA ASP A 76 8.09 -9.94 13.29
C ASP A 76 8.48 -9.35 11.91
N SER A 77 9.76 -9.42 11.57
CA SER A 77 10.33 -8.86 10.34
C SER A 77 9.58 -9.27 9.06
N VAL A 78 9.12 -8.28 8.29
CA VAL A 78 8.53 -8.50 6.95
C VAL A 78 9.62 -8.92 5.97
N LEU A 79 9.49 -10.12 5.43
CA LEU A 79 10.46 -10.71 4.50
C LEU A 79 10.02 -10.60 3.04
N CYS A 80 8.71 -10.67 2.81
CA CYS A 80 8.14 -10.61 1.47
C CYS A 80 6.79 -9.90 1.47
N ALA A 81 6.42 -9.40 0.30
CA ALA A 81 5.17 -8.72 0.05
C ALA A 81 4.67 -9.08 -1.35
N LEU A 82 3.34 -9.11 -1.49
CA LEU A 82 2.63 -9.34 -2.73
C LEU A 82 1.43 -8.39 -2.79
N VAL A 83 1.15 -7.85 -3.96
CA VAL A 83 -0.10 -7.11 -4.22
C VAL A 83 -0.88 -7.91 -5.26
N SER A 84 -2.05 -8.42 -4.89
CA SER A 84 -2.88 -9.24 -5.78
C SER A 84 -4.31 -9.29 -5.26
N ASP A 85 -5.26 -9.50 -6.17
CA ASP A 85 -6.66 -9.74 -5.84
C ASP A 85 -6.81 -11.20 -5.38
N ILE A 86 -7.01 -11.38 -4.07
CA ILE A 86 -7.05 -12.69 -3.40
C ILE A 86 -8.48 -13.20 -3.27
N ASP A 87 -9.45 -12.31 -3.10
CA ASP A 87 -10.86 -12.64 -2.96
C ASP A 87 -11.66 -12.57 -4.28
N PHE A 88 -10.99 -12.23 -5.38
CA PHE A 88 -11.51 -12.13 -6.74
C PHE A 88 -12.64 -11.11 -6.88
N ASP A 89 -12.61 -10.03 -6.09
CA ASP A 89 -13.59 -8.96 -6.17
C ASP A 89 -13.18 -7.81 -7.12
N GLY A 90 -11.99 -7.91 -7.72
CA GLY A 90 -11.42 -6.94 -8.64
C GLY A 90 -10.59 -5.84 -7.98
N ALA A 91 -10.52 -5.79 -6.63
CA ALA A 91 -9.62 -4.92 -5.89
C ALA A 91 -8.40 -5.70 -5.40
N ALA A 92 -7.19 -5.14 -5.53
CA ALA A 92 -6.00 -5.83 -5.07
C ALA A 92 -5.77 -5.64 -3.56
N GLU A 93 -5.49 -6.74 -2.85
CA GLU A 93 -5.01 -6.75 -1.48
C GLU A 93 -3.49 -6.72 -1.41
N ILE A 94 -2.97 -6.24 -0.27
CA ILE A 94 -1.56 -6.35 0.08
C ILE A 94 -1.39 -7.50 1.05
N LEU A 95 -0.53 -8.46 0.69
CA LEU A 95 -0.08 -9.54 1.55
C LEU A 95 1.33 -9.27 2.02
N LEU A 96 1.57 -9.38 3.33
CA LEU A 96 2.91 -9.35 3.93
C LEU A 96 3.21 -10.70 4.59
N GLY A 97 4.37 -11.28 4.25
CA GLY A 97 4.90 -12.47 4.90
C GLY A 97 6.01 -12.12 5.86
N THR A 98 5.90 -12.58 7.11
CA THR A 98 6.88 -12.30 8.17
C THR A 98 7.76 -13.50 8.50
N TYR A 99 8.90 -13.25 9.14
CA TYR A 99 9.78 -14.30 9.65
C TYR A 99 9.10 -15.22 10.66
N GLY A 100 8.18 -14.67 11.47
CA GLY A 100 7.36 -15.41 12.45
C GLY A 100 6.36 -16.42 11.86
N GLN A 101 6.41 -16.67 10.55
CA GLN A 101 5.49 -17.54 9.80
C GLN A 101 4.05 -17.02 9.87
N GLU A 102 3.90 -15.70 9.84
CA GLU A 102 2.60 -15.03 9.81
C GLU A 102 2.39 -14.33 8.47
N LEU A 103 1.16 -14.42 7.98
CA LEU A 103 0.69 -13.77 6.77
C LEU A 103 -0.35 -12.72 7.17
N LEU A 104 -0.10 -11.47 6.80
CA LEU A 104 -1.00 -10.35 7.03
C LEU A 104 -1.64 -9.96 5.71
N CYS A 105 -2.95 -9.78 5.71
CA CYS A 105 -3.69 -9.32 4.53
C CYS A 105 -4.36 -7.99 4.79
N TYR A 106 -4.08 -7.02 3.91
CA TYR A 106 -4.61 -5.67 3.97
C TYR A 106 -5.46 -5.38 2.75
N LYS A 107 -6.59 -4.73 2.98
CA LYS A 107 -7.44 -4.21 1.91
C LYS A 107 -7.56 -2.71 2.03
N TYR A 108 -7.52 -2.06 0.88
CA TYR A 108 -7.72 -0.62 0.81
C TYR A 108 -9.21 -0.32 0.93
N SER A 109 -9.60 0.34 2.01
CA SER A 109 -10.93 0.93 2.13
C SER A 109 -10.87 2.30 1.47
N GLY A 110 -11.37 2.38 0.23
CA GLY A 110 -11.52 3.65 -0.48
C GLY A 110 -12.25 4.68 0.38
N GLY A 111 -11.72 5.90 0.41
CA GLY A 111 -12.33 6.99 1.15
C GLY A 111 -13.66 7.41 0.53
N ALA A 112 -14.72 7.50 1.33
CA ALA A 112 -15.99 8.06 0.89
C ALA A 112 -15.96 9.59 1.05
N GLY A 113 -16.03 10.33 -0.06
CA GLY A 113 -16.05 11.80 -0.04
C GLY A 113 -14.72 12.43 0.40
N SER A 114 -14.75 13.21 1.49
CA SER A 114 -13.58 13.98 1.98
C SER A 114 -12.63 13.17 2.88
N ILE A 115 -12.95 11.92 3.20
CA ILE A 115 -12.16 11.11 4.13
C ILE A 115 -11.01 10.45 3.35
N PRO A 116 -9.74 10.56 3.77
CA PRO A 116 -8.65 9.83 3.15
C PRO A 116 -8.89 8.32 3.28
N GLY A 117 -8.77 7.59 2.17
CA GLY A 117 -8.85 6.12 2.20
C GLY A 117 -7.73 5.54 3.05
N GLU A 118 -7.99 4.40 3.67
CA GLU A 118 -7.06 3.75 4.60
C GLU A 118 -6.91 2.26 4.31
N PHE A 119 -5.75 1.71 4.67
CA PHE A 119 -5.55 0.26 4.65
C PHE A 119 -6.02 -0.33 5.97
N ARG A 120 -6.83 -1.39 5.88
CA ARG A 120 -7.32 -2.13 7.03
C ARG A 120 -6.78 -3.54 6.98
N LEU A 121 -6.30 -4.03 8.12
CA LEU A 121 -5.93 -5.43 8.29
C LEU A 121 -7.22 -6.27 8.25
N LEU A 122 -7.38 -7.08 7.21
CA LEU A 122 -8.54 -7.94 7.03
C LEU A 122 -8.45 -9.19 7.89
N TRP A 123 -7.31 -9.88 7.79
CA TRP A 123 -7.06 -11.11 8.50
C TRP A 123 -5.57 -11.34 8.65
N THR A 124 -5.25 -12.17 9.63
CA THR A 124 -3.89 -12.65 9.88
C THR A 124 -3.95 -14.16 9.98
N ARG A 125 -2.90 -14.84 9.48
CA ARG A 125 -2.80 -16.29 9.56
C ARG A 125 -1.40 -16.71 9.92
N ARG A 126 -1.29 -17.44 11.02
CA ARG A 126 -0.04 -18.08 11.45
C ARG A 126 0.04 -19.50 10.91
N PHE A 127 1.22 -19.88 10.43
CA PHE A 127 1.54 -21.23 10.01
C PHE A 127 2.52 -21.83 11.02
N PRO A 128 2.07 -22.73 11.91
CA PRO A 128 2.99 -23.45 12.78
C PRO A 128 3.80 -24.47 11.97
N SER A 129 5.06 -24.64 12.36
CA SER A 129 5.95 -25.71 11.89
C SER A 129 5.56 -27.07 12.46
#